data_AF-L7F6W7-F1
#
_entry.id   AF-L7F6W7-F1
#
_cell.length_a   1.000
_cell.length_b   1.000
_cell.length_c   1.000
_cell.angle_alpha   90.00
_cell.angle_beta   90.00
_cell.angle_gamma   90.00
#
_symmetry.space_group_name_H-M   'P 1'
#
loop_
_entity.id
_entity.type
_entity.pdbx_description
1 polymer ?
#
loop_
_entity_poly.entity_id
_entity_poly.type
_entity_poly.pdbx_seq_one_letter_code
_entity_poly.pdbx_strand_id
1 'polypeptide(L)'
;MAYAGISLYGVGDQPTTMFAHVLGVKGVAVVTTTNRVQRLPLRPAQGSRAERITCEACHSRFQLVLHSVAVTRGKRVRYLVRGLLGVPLGVFLIWLTFGVGITSGNPQEDNTIAPWAVPAFFGGLVLAVTGLAAILMSRKYDGVDKLRRLTEDGTASRLTQGHRLM
;
A
#
# COMPACT_ATOMS: atom_id res chain seq x y z
N MET A 1 6.27 -6.82 43.45
CA MET A 1 6.92 -5.60 42.94
C MET A 1 6.30 -5.27 41.59
N ALA A 2 5.37 -4.32 41.55
CA ALA A 2 4.67 -3.92 40.34
C ALA A 2 5.42 -2.77 39.66
N TYR A 3 5.97 -3.02 38.47
CA TYR A 3 6.51 -1.95 37.63
C TYR A 3 5.34 -1.26 36.92
N ALA A 4 4.84 -0.19 37.53
CA ALA A 4 3.99 0.78 36.84
C ALA A 4 4.85 1.56 35.84
N GLY A 5 5.06 0.96 34.66
CA GLY A 5 5.67 1.65 33.53
C GLY A 5 4.72 2.72 33.02
N ILE A 6 4.97 3.97 33.41
CA ILE A 6 4.30 5.14 32.85
C ILE A 6 4.63 5.18 31.35
N SER A 7 3.64 4.78 30.56
CA SER A 7 3.67 4.73 29.10
C SER A 7 3.69 6.15 28.54
N LEU A 8 4.87 6.77 28.45
CA LEU A 8 5.15 8.08 27.81
C LEU A 8 5.02 8.01 26.27
N TYR A 9 4.09 7.23 25.74
CA TYR A 9 3.88 7.09 24.31
C TYR A 9 2.78 8.06 23.88
N GLY A 10 3.12 8.98 23.00
CA GLY A 10 2.19 9.94 22.45
C GLY A 10 1.11 9.23 21.64
N VAL A 11 -0.06 9.87 21.51
CA VAL A 11 -1.22 9.38 20.75
C VAL A 11 -0.89 9.02 19.29
N GLY A 12 0.30 9.38 18.77
CA GLY A 12 0.81 9.01 17.45
C GLY A 12 1.72 7.77 17.35
N ASP A 13 2.02 7.10 18.47
CA ASP A 13 3.01 6.00 18.52
C ASP A 13 2.42 4.62 18.20
N GLN A 14 1.10 4.48 18.24
CA GLN A 14 0.42 3.28 17.77
C GLN A 14 0.13 3.41 16.26
N PRO A 15 0.38 2.37 15.45
CA PRO A 15 -0.08 2.35 14.09
C PRO A 15 -1.62 2.30 14.06
N THR A 16 -2.22 3.03 13.12
CA THR A 16 -3.68 3.07 12.88
C THR A 16 -4.20 1.77 12.31
N THR A 17 -3.35 1.04 11.58
CA THR A 17 -3.67 -0.28 11.06
C THR A 17 -3.82 -1.31 12.17
N MET A 18 -4.81 -2.19 12.03
CA MET A 18 -5.10 -3.25 13.00
C MET A 18 -4.89 -4.63 12.38
N PHE A 19 -4.60 -5.61 13.22
CA PHE A 19 -4.57 -7.01 12.80
C PHE A 19 -5.98 -7.61 12.93
N ALA A 20 -6.51 -8.18 11.86
CA ALA A 20 -7.84 -8.76 11.83
C ALA A 20 -7.80 -10.25 11.45
N HIS A 21 -8.47 -11.07 12.25
CA HIS A 21 -8.73 -12.48 11.98
C HIS A 21 -10.20 -12.68 11.59
N VAL A 22 -10.43 -13.26 10.41
CA VAL A 22 -11.76 -13.59 9.88
C VAL A 22 -12.27 -14.84 10.61
N LEU A 23 -13.28 -14.67 11.45
CA LEU A 23 -13.92 -15.75 12.21
C LEU A 23 -14.93 -16.53 11.38
N GLY A 24 -15.51 -15.92 10.35
CA GLY A 24 -16.49 -16.55 9.49
C GLY A 24 -16.95 -15.64 8.37
N VAL A 25 -17.45 -16.27 7.32
CA VAL A 25 -18.03 -15.63 6.14
C VAL A 25 -19.44 -16.18 5.99
N LYS A 26 -20.46 -15.33 6.08
CA LYS A 26 -21.86 -15.74 5.90
C LYS A 26 -22.53 -14.90 4.82
N GLY A 27 -23.21 -15.56 3.87
CA GLY A 27 -24.17 -14.93 2.97
C GLY A 27 -24.21 -15.51 1.55
N VAL A 28 -25.42 -15.58 0.97
CA VAL A 28 -25.68 -15.99 -0.43
C VAL A 28 -25.78 -14.76 -1.37
N ALA A 29 -26.14 -13.58 -0.84
CA ALA A 29 -26.24 -12.32 -1.60
C ALA A 29 -25.41 -11.16 -0.99
N VAL A 30 -25.18 -11.14 0.33
CA VAL A 30 -24.34 -10.14 1.01
C VAL A 30 -23.32 -10.88 1.88
N VAL A 31 -22.04 -10.74 1.55
CA VAL A 31 -20.95 -11.40 2.28
C VAL A 31 -20.66 -10.63 3.56
N THR A 32 -21.15 -11.12 4.69
CA THR A 32 -20.79 -10.58 6.01
C THR A 32 -19.55 -11.31 6.54
N THR A 33 -18.52 -10.54 6.88
CA THR A 33 -17.29 -11.08 7.49
C THR A 33 -17.23 -10.64 8.95
N THR A 34 -17.25 -11.59 9.88
CA THR A 34 -16.99 -11.32 11.30
C THR A 34 -15.49 -11.34 11.51
N ASN A 35 -14.92 -10.25 12.03
CA ASN A 35 -13.48 -10.13 12.24
C ASN A 35 -13.19 -9.90 13.72
N ARG A 36 -12.24 -10.65 14.28
CA ARG A 36 -11.64 -10.31 15.57
C ARG A 36 -10.43 -9.42 15.31
N VAL A 37 -10.45 -8.23 15.89
CA VAL A 37 -9.43 -7.21 15.66
C VAL A 37 -8.52 -7.07 16.88
N GLN A 38 -7.22 -7.04 16.65
CA GLN A 38 -6.18 -6.88 17.66
C GLN A 38 -5.31 -5.66 17.30
N ARG A 39 -4.96 -4.88 18.33
CA ARG A 39 -4.03 -3.76 18.16
C ARG A 39 -2.63 -4.29 17.89
N LEU A 40 -1.91 -3.60 17.01
CA LEU A 40 -0.51 -3.88 16.75
C LEU A 40 0.37 -3.31 17.88
N PRO A 41 1.58 -3.88 18.07
CA PRO A 41 2.52 -3.35 19.04
C PRO A 41 2.96 -1.93 18.69
N LEU A 42 3.52 -1.25 19.68
CA LEU A 42 4.02 0.13 19.56
C LEU A 42 5.05 0.24 18.44
N ARG A 43 5.05 1.38 17.73
CA ARG A 43 6.05 1.63 16.70
C ARG A 43 7.45 1.73 17.34
N PRO A 44 8.50 1.23 16.65
CA PRO A 44 9.85 1.43 17.12
C PRO A 44 10.21 2.92 17.07
N ALA A 45 10.97 3.39 18.07
CA ALA A 45 11.44 4.78 18.13
C ALA A 45 12.26 5.16 16.88
N GLN A 46 13.06 4.24 16.36
CA GLN A 46 13.90 4.46 15.19
C GLN A 46 13.94 3.25 14.26
N GLY A 47 14.07 3.50 12.96
CA GLY A 47 14.28 2.48 11.95
C GLY A 47 13.08 1.57 11.72
N SER A 48 13.33 0.28 11.57
CA SER A 48 12.32 -0.75 11.33
C SER A 48 12.57 -1.93 12.27
N ARG A 49 11.52 -2.46 12.89
CA ARG A 49 11.60 -3.59 13.81
C ARG A 49 10.64 -4.68 13.38
N ALA A 50 11.12 -5.91 13.33
CA ALA A 50 10.25 -7.05 13.20
C ALA A 50 9.70 -7.43 14.58
N GLU A 51 8.38 -7.44 14.69
CA GLU A 51 7.64 -7.78 15.90
C GLU A 51 6.86 -9.08 15.67
N ARG A 52 6.68 -9.85 16.74
CA ARG A 52 5.91 -11.09 16.71
C ARG A 52 4.61 -10.88 17.44
N ILE A 53 3.50 -11.22 16.80
CA ILE A 53 2.17 -11.21 17.40
C ILE A 53 1.61 -12.62 17.40
N THR A 54 0.74 -12.91 18.36
CA THR A 54 0.00 -14.17 18.40
C THR A 54 -1.46 -13.86 18.27
N CYS A 55 -2.15 -14.51 17.31
CA CYS A 55 -3.59 -14.33 17.16
C CYS A 55 -4.31 -14.91 18.38
N GLU A 56 -5.14 -14.12 19.04
CA GLU A 56 -5.90 -14.55 20.22
C GLU A 56 -6.99 -15.58 19.90
N ALA A 57 -7.41 -15.70 18.64
CA ALA A 57 -8.49 -16.61 18.26
C ALA A 57 -7.98 -17.98 17.79
N CYS A 58 -6.84 -18.05 17.09
CA CYS A 58 -6.31 -19.30 16.53
C CYS A 58 -4.93 -19.67 17.08
N HIS A 59 -4.39 -18.88 18.00
CA HIS A 59 -3.06 -19.04 18.62
C HIS A 59 -1.88 -19.14 17.65
N SER A 60 -2.09 -18.87 16.37
CA SER A 60 -1.03 -18.85 15.36
C SER A 60 -0.12 -17.62 15.57
N ARG A 61 1.19 -17.84 15.39
CA ARG A 61 2.21 -16.80 15.50
C ARG A 61 2.40 -16.12 14.15
N PHE A 62 2.53 -14.79 14.18
CA PHE A 62 2.79 -13.97 13.00
C PHE A 62 3.97 -13.05 13.27
N GLN A 63 4.70 -12.77 12.21
CA GLN A 63 5.76 -11.77 12.17
C GLN A 63 5.30 -10.60 11.31
N LEU A 64 5.48 -9.40 11.81
CA LEU A 64 5.19 -8.17 11.10
C LEU A 64 6.36 -7.20 11.22
N VAL A 65 6.54 -6.36 10.22
CA VAL A 65 7.59 -5.33 10.23
C VAL A 65 6.94 -3.97 10.45
N LEU A 66 7.28 -3.34 11.58
CA LEU A 66 6.87 -1.99 11.92
C LEU A 66 7.98 -1.01 11.59
N HIS A 67 7.62 0.09 10.96
CA HIS A 67 8.50 1.21 10.69
C HIS A 67 8.25 2.34 11.69
N SER A 68 9.32 3.06 12.04
CA SER A 68 9.20 4.28 12.84
C SER A 68 8.43 5.37 12.09
N VAL A 69 8.00 6.40 12.82
CA VAL A 69 7.30 7.56 12.25
C VAL A 69 8.16 8.25 11.18
N ALA A 70 9.47 8.40 11.42
CA ALA A 70 10.40 9.03 10.48
C ALA A 70 10.51 8.24 9.17
N VAL A 71 10.67 6.90 9.25
CA VAL A 71 10.75 6.04 8.06
C VAL A 71 9.43 6.06 7.29
N THR A 72 8.31 6.06 8.02
CA THR A 72 6.96 6.12 7.43
C THR A 72 6.75 7.42 6.67
N ARG A 73 7.06 8.57 7.28
CA ARG A 73 7.02 9.88 6.62
C ARG A 73 7.93 9.91 5.38
N GLY A 74 9.17 9.42 5.50
CA GLY A 74 10.10 9.38 4.37
C GLY A 74 9.63 8.51 3.21
N LYS A 75 8.96 7.39 3.47
CA LYS A 75 8.32 6.57 2.42
C LYS A 75 7.11 7.28 1.82
N ARG A 76 6.24 7.88 2.63
CA ARG A 76 5.08 8.65 2.15
C ARG A 76 5.51 9.79 1.23
N VAL A 77 6.52 10.56 1.62
CA VAL A 77 7.07 11.65 0.79
C VAL A 77 7.62 11.10 -0.52
N ARG A 78 8.38 10.01 -0.51
CA ARG A 78 8.89 9.37 -1.74
C ARG A 78 7.76 8.95 -2.69
N TYR A 79 6.69 8.35 -2.17
CA TYR A 79 5.53 7.97 -2.98
C TYR A 79 4.77 9.19 -3.50
N LEU A 80 4.62 10.22 -2.67
CA LEU A 80 3.96 11.47 -3.04
C LEU A 80 4.72 12.20 -4.15
N VAL A 81 6.05 12.31 -4.05
CA VAL A 81 6.90 12.92 -5.07
C VAL A 81 6.83 12.13 -6.38
N ARG A 82 6.91 10.80 -6.33
CA ARG A 82 6.75 9.94 -7.52
C ARG A 82 5.37 10.14 -8.16
N GLY A 83 4.33 10.24 -7.35
CA GLY A 83 2.98 10.50 -7.81
C GLY A 83 2.82 11.87 -8.47
N LEU A 84 3.31 12.92 -7.81
CA LEU A 84 3.26 14.30 -8.29
C LEU A 84 4.07 14.52 -9.57
N LEU A 85 5.10 13.73 -9.84
CA LEU A 85 5.83 13.78 -11.09
C LEU A 85 5.21 12.86 -12.16
N GLY A 86 4.80 11.65 -11.78
CA GLY A 86 4.30 10.64 -12.72
C GLY A 86 2.95 11.01 -13.34
N VAL A 87 2.02 11.57 -12.56
CA VAL A 87 0.70 11.96 -13.07
C VAL A 87 0.78 13.06 -14.13
N PRO A 88 1.38 14.24 -13.88
CA PRO A 88 1.43 15.30 -14.88
C PRO A 88 2.25 14.90 -16.10
N LEU A 89 3.36 14.17 -15.91
CA LEU A 89 4.15 13.64 -17.03
C LEU A 89 3.32 12.67 -17.88
N GLY A 90 2.53 11.81 -17.23
CA GLY A 90 1.63 10.88 -17.92
C GLY A 90 0.56 11.60 -18.74
N VAL A 91 -0.10 12.59 -18.14
CA VAL A 91 -1.10 13.44 -18.79
C VAL A 91 -0.50 14.20 -19.97
N PHE A 92 0.71 14.74 -19.81
CA PHE A 92 1.42 15.46 -20.87
C PHE A 92 1.71 14.56 -22.08
N LEU A 93 2.15 13.33 -21.87
CA LEU A 93 2.41 12.38 -22.97
C LEU A 93 1.13 11.95 -23.69
N ILE A 94 0.04 11.76 -22.95
CA ILE A 94 -1.28 11.49 -23.55
C ILE A 94 -1.73 12.70 -24.37
N TRP A 95 -1.61 13.90 -23.82
CA TRP A 95 -1.94 15.13 -24.53
C TRP A 95 -1.12 15.31 -25.80
N LEU A 96 0.20 15.05 -25.77
CA LEU A 96 1.05 15.08 -26.97
C LEU A 96 0.57 14.09 -28.04
N THR A 97 0.13 12.91 -27.64
CA THR A 97 -0.39 11.89 -28.57
C THR A 97 -1.58 12.43 -29.37
N PHE A 98 -2.59 13.00 -28.69
CA PHE A 98 -3.83 13.44 -29.35
C PHE A 98 -3.77 14.87 -29.88
N GLY A 99 -3.04 15.76 -29.22
CA GLY A 99 -2.94 17.17 -29.58
C GLY A 99 -1.91 17.46 -30.67
N VAL A 100 -0.91 16.59 -30.84
CA VAL A 100 0.17 16.77 -31.82
C VAL A 100 0.39 15.54 -32.70
N GLY A 101 0.31 14.33 -32.13
CA GLY A 101 0.59 13.08 -32.84
C GLY A 101 -0.53 12.57 -33.75
N ILE A 102 -1.76 13.08 -33.58
CA ILE A 102 -2.94 12.74 -34.39
C ILE A 102 -3.52 14.04 -34.96
N THR A 103 -2.88 14.59 -35.99
CA THR A 103 -3.40 15.76 -36.71
C THR A 103 -4.55 15.34 -37.61
N SER A 104 -5.78 15.63 -37.21
CA SER A 104 -6.97 15.53 -38.05
C SER A 104 -7.10 16.80 -38.90
N GLY A 105 -6.30 16.88 -39.97
CA GLY A 105 -6.24 18.08 -40.83
C GLY A 105 -6.80 17.92 -42.24
N ASN A 106 -6.75 16.73 -42.83
CA ASN A 106 -7.22 16.56 -44.21
C ASN A 106 -7.58 15.09 -44.49
N PRO A 107 -8.78 14.76 -44.99
CA PRO A 107 -9.16 13.40 -45.36
C PRO A 107 -8.44 12.87 -46.62
N GLN A 108 -7.54 13.65 -47.22
CA GLN A 108 -6.90 13.35 -48.50
C GLN A 108 -5.38 13.14 -48.42
N GLU A 109 -4.72 13.44 -47.29
CA GLU A 109 -3.29 13.20 -47.10
C GLU A 109 -3.09 12.23 -45.93
N ASP A 110 -2.45 11.10 -46.22
CA ASP A 110 -2.07 10.00 -45.36
C ASP A 110 -2.36 10.17 -43.85
N ASN A 111 -3.33 9.40 -43.34
CA ASN A 111 -3.59 9.15 -41.91
C ASN A 111 -2.37 8.47 -41.24
N THR A 112 -1.23 9.15 -41.21
CA THR A 112 0.03 8.61 -40.69
C THR A 112 0.15 9.02 -39.24
N ILE A 113 -0.14 8.08 -38.34
CA ILE A 113 0.15 8.26 -36.92
C ILE A 113 1.66 8.40 -36.76
N ALA A 114 2.12 9.46 -36.09
CA ALA A 114 3.55 9.62 -35.84
C ALA A 114 4.08 8.40 -35.06
N PRO A 115 5.23 7.81 -35.43
CA PRO A 115 5.72 6.55 -34.84
C PRO A 115 5.98 6.65 -33.33
N TRP A 116 6.16 7.87 -32.80
CA TRP A 116 6.31 8.14 -31.38
C TRP A 116 4.98 8.26 -30.61
N ALA A 117 3.84 8.45 -31.30
CA ALA A 117 2.56 8.72 -30.66
C ALA A 117 2.04 7.48 -29.89
N VAL A 118 2.12 6.29 -30.49
CA VAL A 118 1.71 5.04 -29.84
C VAL A 118 2.51 4.78 -28.55
N PRO A 119 3.86 4.77 -28.55
CA PRO A 119 4.61 4.58 -27.31
C PRO A 119 4.43 5.72 -26.30
N ALA A 120 4.23 6.97 -26.74
CA ALA A 120 3.91 8.08 -25.86
C ALA A 120 2.57 7.89 -25.14
N PHE A 121 1.54 7.39 -25.84
CA PHE A 121 0.24 7.09 -25.25
C PHE A 121 0.34 6.01 -24.16
N PHE A 122 0.94 4.87 -24.47
CA PHE A 122 1.08 3.77 -23.51
C PHE A 122 2.01 4.15 -22.34
N GLY A 123 3.11 4.84 -22.62
CA GLY A 123 4.00 5.35 -21.58
C GLY A 123 3.30 6.35 -20.67
N GLY A 124 2.52 7.26 -21.25
CA GLY A 124 1.72 8.24 -20.52
C GLY A 124 0.66 7.58 -19.63
N LEU A 125 -0.04 6.57 -20.15
CA LEU A 125 -1.04 5.81 -19.41
C LEU A 125 -0.41 5.06 -18.23
N VAL A 126 0.71 4.36 -18.45
CA VAL A 126 1.44 3.67 -17.38
C VAL A 126 1.92 4.64 -16.31
N LEU A 127 2.47 5.80 -16.70
CA LEU A 127 2.93 6.84 -15.76
C LEU A 127 1.78 7.44 -14.96
N ALA A 128 0.63 7.70 -15.59
CA ALA A 128 -0.56 8.20 -14.90
C ALA A 128 -1.10 7.19 -13.89
N VAL A 129 -1.22 5.91 -14.27
CA VAL A 129 -1.71 4.84 -13.39
C VAL A 129 -0.75 4.60 -12.23
N THR A 130 0.55 4.45 -12.52
CA THR A 130 1.56 4.22 -11.47
C THR A 130 1.75 5.44 -10.58
N GLY A 131 1.66 6.64 -11.12
CA GLY A 131 1.67 7.90 -10.38
C GLY A 131 0.48 8.01 -9.43
N LEU A 132 -0.74 7.75 -9.91
CA LEU A 132 -1.94 7.74 -9.08
C LEU A 132 -1.85 6.68 -7.98
N ALA A 133 -1.40 5.46 -8.32
CA ALA A 133 -1.17 4.40 -7.35
C ALA A 133 -0.17 4.82 -6.27
N ALA A 134 0.89 5.55 -6.64
CA ALA A 134 1.86 6.09 -5.68
C ALA A 134 1.22 7.13 -4.75
N ILE A 135 0.38 8.04 -5.24
CA ILE A 135 -0.36 8.99 -4.40
C ILE A 135 -1.26 8.25 -3.42
N LEU A 136 -2.04 7.27 -3.89
CA LEU A 136 -2.92 6.48 -3.03
C LEU A 136 -2.14 5.70 -1.96
N MET A 137 -1.02 5.09 -2.35
CA MET A 137 -0.12 4.40 -1.41
C MET A 137 0.48 5.36 -0.38
N SER A 138 0.80 6.61 -0.75
CA SER A 138 1.31 7.60 0.20
C SER A 138 0.31 7.93 1.30
N ARG A 139 -0.99 7.90 1.02
CA ARG A 139 -2.06 8.17 1.99
C ARG A 139 -2.36 6.97 2.87
N LYS A 140 -2.34 5.76 2.29
CA LYS A 140 -2.69 4.51 2.97
C LYS A 140 -1.55 3.88 3.77
N TYR A 141 -0.29 4.25 3.50
CA TYR A 141 0.85 3.60 4.13
C TYR A 141 1.03 4.02 5.59
N ASP A 142 0.65 3.16 6.53
CA ASP A 142 0.71 3.42 7.98
C ASP A 142 1.95 2.87 8.68
N GLY A 143 3.01 2.56 7.92
CA GLY A 143 4.27 2.11 8.49
C GLY A 143 4.28 0.64 8.90
N VAL A 144 3.24 -0.12 8.52
CA VAL A 144 3.19 -1.58 8.68
C VAL A 144 3.40 -2.20 7.31
N ASP A 145 4.42 -3.04 7.21
CA ASP A 145 4.78 -3.70 5.96
C ASP A 145 4.19 -5.13 5.92
N LYS A 146 5.03 -6.14 5.69
CA LYS A 146 4.58 -7.51 5.43
C LYS A 146 4.13 -8.22 6.71
N LEU A 147 2.93 -8.80 6.65
CA LEU A 147 2.47 -9.85 7.57
C LEU A 147 2.96 -11.20 7.06
N ARG A 148 3.61 -11.99 7.91
CA ARG A 148 4.02 -13.37 7.63
C ARG A 148 3.54 -14.29 8.75
N ARG A 149 3.02 -15.46 8.43
CA ARG A 149 2.74 -16.50 9.41
C ARG A 149 4.04 -17.20 9.77
N LEU A 150 4.30 -17.40 11.05
CA LEU A 150 5.37 -18.28 11.51
C LEU A 150 4.79 -19.69 11.64
N THR A 151 5.38 -20.65 10.95
CA THR A 151 5.10 -22.08 11.15
C THR A 151 5.71 -22.56 12.46
N GLU A 152 5.39 -23.79 12.86
CA GLU A 152 5.92 -24.41 14.09
C GLU A 152 7.46 -24.51 14.06
N ASP A 153 8.03 -24.67 12.86
CA ASP A 153 9.47 -24.68 12.59
C ASP A 153 10.13 -23.28 12.65
N GLY A 154 9.34 -22.23 12.92
CA GLY A 154 9.80 -20.85 12.93
C GLY A 154 10.05 -20.24 11.55
N THR A 155 9.70 -20.94 10.46
CA THR A 155 9.82 -20.41 9.10
C THR A 155 8.68 -19.45 8.76
N ALA A 156 9.02 -18.35 8.09
CA ALA A 156 8.06 -17.28 7.80
C ALA A 156 7.37 -17.50 6.44
N SER A 157 6.11 -17.94 6.48
CA SER A 157 5.25 -18.13 5.30
C SER A 157 4.47 -16.85 4.96
N ARG A 158 4.30 -16.58 3.65
CA ARG A 158 3.40 -15.52 3.16
C ARG A 158 1.92 -15.91 3.24
N LEU A 159 1.60 -17.19 3.44
CA LEU A 159 0.23 -17.67 3.49
C LEU A 159 -0.39 -17.34 4.85
N THR A 160 -1.26 -16.34 4.85
CA THR A 160 -2.01 -15.88 6.03
C THR A 160 -3.51 -16.03 5.78
N GLN A 161 -3.98 -17.26 5.50
CA GLN A 161 -5.41 -17.51 5.28
C GLN A 161 -6.24 -17.03 6.47
N GLY A 162 -7.31 -16.26 6.18
CA GLY A 162 -8.18 -15.70 7.21
C GLY A 162 -7.59 -14.54 8.02
N HIS A 163 -6.39 -14.03 7.70
CA HIS A 163 -5.76 -12.95 8.45
C HIS A 163 -5.38 -11.77 7.54
N ARG A 164 -5.70 -10.55 7.96
CA ARG A 164 -5.42 -9.32 7.21
C ARG A 164 -5.02 -8.16 8.11
N LEU A 165 -4.27 -7.23 7.54
CA LEU A 165 -4.05 -5.90 8.12
C LEU A 165 -5.17 -4.99 7.59
N MET A 166 -5.89 -4.33 8.50
CA MET A 166 -6.94 -3.37 8.19
C MET A 166 -6.46 -1.95 8.42
#